data_AF-A0A511CGC1-F1
#
_entry.id   AF-A0A511CGC1-F1
#
_cell.length_a   1.000
_cell.length_b   1.000
_cell.length_c   1.000
_cell.angle_alpha   90.00
_cell.angle_beta   90.00
_cell.angle_gamma   90.00
#
_symmetry.space_group_name_H-M   'P 1'
#
loop_
_entity.id
_entity.type
_entity.pdbx_description
1 polymer ?
#
loop_
_entity_poly.entity_id
_entity_poly.type
_entity_poly.pdbx_seq_one_letter_code
_entity_poly.pdbx_strand_id
1 'polypeptide(L)'
;MIHFVKTFTLQRWHNYQNLVTLLKIVAIMGKNTSISLGHHFESFIEQSVNDGRFNNASEVVRAGLRLLEEEENKIIALRKAINDGIESGRAVDFDAKKHLAVLKAKKKSNG
;
A
#
# COMPACT_ATOMS: atom_id res chain seq x y z
N MET A 1 -42.45 32.92 11.13
CA MET A 1 -41.23 32.69 11.94
C MET A 1 -40.60 31.30 11.74
N ILE A 2 -41.38 30.22 11.65
CA ILE A 2 -40.87 28.82 11.57
C ILE A 2 -40.09 28.52 10.27
N HIS A 3 -40.48 29.12 9.14
CA HIS A 3 -39.80 28.91 7.86
C HIS A 3 -38.37 29.48 7.82
N PHE A 4 -38.14 30.59 8.53
CA PHE A 4 -36.84 31.27 8.62
C PHE A 4 -35.83 30.48 9.46
N VAL A 5 -36.30 29.79 10.51
CA VAL A 5 -35.45 28.93 11.34
C VAL A 5 -35.03 27.67 10.59
N LYS A 6 -35.94 27.07 9.80
CA LYS A 6 -35.63 25.87 9.00
C LYS A 6 -34.60 26.14 7.89
N THR A 7 -34.70 27.27 7.21
CA THR A 7 -33.70 27.65 6.18
C THR A 7 -32.33 27.95 6.80
N PHE A 8 -32.31 28.57 7.98
CA PHE A 8 -31.06 28.84 8.70
C PHE A 8 -30.35 27.55 9.15
N THR A 9 -31.09 26.55 9.64
CA THR A 9 -30.51 25.26 10.05
C THR A 9 -30.05 24.42 8.86
N LEU A 10 -30.77 24.45 7.74
CA LEU A 10 -30.38 23.77 6.49
C LEU A 10 -29.12 24.37 5.85
N GLN A 11 -29.00 25.69 5.85
CA GLN A 11 -27.81 26.38 5.35
C GLN A 11 -26.59 26.04 6.21
N ARG A 12 -26.79 26.00 7.54
CA ARG A 12 -25.73 25.60 8.47
C ARG A 12 -25.29 24.16 8.24
N TRP A 13 -26.23 23.25 8.01
CA TRP A 13 -25.95 21.85 7.68
C TRP A 13 -25.16 21.68 6.37
N HIS A 14 -25.51 22.42 5.32
CA HIS A 14 -24.75 22.42 4.06
C HIS A 14 -23.31 22.92 4.27
N ASN A 15 -23.12 23.97 5.07
CA ASN A 15 -21.79 24.48 5.38
C ASN A 15 -20.93 23.45 6.14
N TYR A 16 -21.54 22.68 7.06
CA TYR A 16 -20.85 21.58 7.72
C TYR A 16 -20.46 20.46 6.76
N GLN A 17 -21.35 20.06 5.84
CA GLN A 17 -21.02 19.05 4.84
C GLN A 17 -19.87 19.51 3.94
N ASN A 18 -19.85 20.78 3.53
CA ASN A 18 -18.75 21.34 2.76
C ASN A 18 -17.43 21.33 3.54
N LEU A 19 -17.44 21.74 4.82
CA LEU A 19 -16.25 21.70 5.67
C LEU A 19 -15.70 20.29 5.85
N VAL A 20 -16.56 19.29 6.08
CA VAL A 20 -16.16 17.89 6.22
C VAL A 20 -15.59 17.34 4.91
N THR A 21 -16.22 17.66 3.78
CA THR A 21 -15.73 17.25 2.46
C THR A 21 -14.37 17.89 2.14
N LEU A 22 -14.20 19.18 2.42
CA LEU A 22 -12.93 19.87 2.24
C LEU A 22 -11.82 19.29 3.13
N LEU A 23 -12.13 18.97 4.38
CA LEU A 23 -11.17 18.35 5.30
C LEU A 23 -10.72 16.96 4.80
N LYS A 24 -11.66 16.16 4.28
CA LYS A 24 -11.35 14.86 3.65
C LYS A 24 -10.45 15.04 2.43
N ILE A 25 -10.73 16.00 1.55
CA ILE A 25 -9.90 16.27 0.37
C ILE A 25 -8.48 16.69 0.79
N VAL A 26 -8.34 17.60 1.75
CA VAL A 26 -7.05 18.06 2.26
C VAL A 26 -6.24 16.92 2.88
N ALA A 27 -6.90 16.00 3.61
CA ALA A 27 -6.25 14.82 4.17
C ALA A 27 -5.77 13.81 3.11
N ILE A 28 -6.45 13.75 1.96
CA ILE A 28 -6.10 12.84 0.85
C ILE A 28 -4.97 13.43 -0.02
N MET A 29 -4.78 14.76 -0.04
CA MET A 29 -3.69 15.36 -0.79
C MET A 29 -2.32 15.02 -0.19
N GLY A 30 -1.45 14.44 -1.02
CA GLY A 30 -0.05 14.16 -0.67
C GLY A 30 0.72 15.44 -0.35
N LYS A 31 1.79 15.30 0.45
CA LYS A 31 2.69 16.42 0.79
C LYS A 31 3.44 16.84 -0.49
N ASN A 32 3.51 18.14 -0.76
CA ASN A 32 4.37 18.66 -1.83
C ASN A 32 5.82 18.73 -1.32
N THR A 33 6.71 17.96 -1.92
CA THR A 33 8.13 17.89 -1.53
C THR A 33 8.98 18.28 -2.72
N SER A 34 9.89 19.24 -2.52
CA SER A 34 10.94 19.56 -3.49
C SER A 34 12.15 18.67 -3.21
N ILE A 35 12.66 18.00 -4.24
CA ILE A 35 13.75 17.03 -4.14
C ILE A 35 14.76 17.36 -5.24
N SER A 36 16.03 17.46 -4.89
CA SER A 36 17.12 17.58 -5.87
C SER A 36 17.58 16.20 -6.33
N LEU A 37 17.65 16.00 -7.64
CA LEU A 37 18.10 14.75 -8.25
C LEU A 37 19.42 14.96 -8.99
N GLY A 38 20.17 13.87 -9.19
CA GLY A 38 21.32 13.91 -10.07
C GLY A 38 20.91 13.84 -11.54
N HIS A 39 21.76 14.36 -12.43
CA HIS A 39 21.50 14.44 -13.88
C HIS A 39 21.00 13.11 -14.49
N HIS A 40 21.53 11.97 -14.06
CA HIS A 40 21.08 10.66 -14.53
C HIS A 40 19.56 10.44 -14.31
N PHE A 41 19.07 10.76 -13.11
CA PHE A 41 17.66 10.55 -12.76
C PHE A 41 16.75 11.61 -13.39
N GLU A 42 17.24 12.82 -13.59
CA GLU A 42 16.52 13.85 -14.36
C GLU A 42 16.28 13.37 -15.79
N SER A 43 17.33 12.93 -16.49
CA SER A 43 17.19 12.39 -17.85
C SER A 43 16.27 11.16 -17.92
N PHE A 44 16.36 10.26 -16.94
CA PHE A 44 15.46 9.10 -16.86
C PHE A 44 13.99 9.51 -16.67
N ILE A 45 13.72 10.49 -15.81
CA ILE A 45 12.36 11.00 -15.57
C ILE A 45 11.82 11.68 -16.84
N GLU A 46 12.63 12.52 -17.48
CA GLU A 46 12.27 13.19 -18.73
C GLU A 46 11.92 12.19 -19.82
N GLN A 47 12.76 11.18 -20.04
CA GLN A 47 12.48 10.10 -21.01
C GLN A 47 11.18 9.36 -20.66
N SER A 48 11.00 8.99 -19.39
CA SER A 48 9.81 8.27 -18.94
C SER A 48 8.50 9.04 -19.15
N VAL A 49 8.55 10.37 -19.06
CA VAL A 49 7.40 11.25 -19.33
C VAL A 49 7.22 11.45 -20.84
N ASN A 50 8.30 11.70 -21.57
CA ASN A 50 8.26 11.90 -23.03
C ASN A 50 7.76 10.65 -23.79
N ASP A 51 8.11 9.46 -23.29
CA ASP A 51 7.64 8.18 -23.83
C ASP A 51 6.14 7.92 -23.51
N GLY A 52 5.49 8.81 -22.75
CA GLY A 52 4.10 8.68 -22.34
C GLY A 52 3.83 7.61 -21.30
N ARG A 53 4.88 7.03 -20.70
CA ARG A 53 4.73 6.01 -19.64
C ARG A 53 4.18 6.60 -18.35
N PHE A 54 4.46 7.87 -18.08
CA PHE A 54 3.96 8.62 -16.93
C PHE A 54 3.57 10.05 -17.33
N ASN A 55 2.61 10.65 -16.62
CA ASN A 55 2.13 12.00 -16.95
C ASN A 55 3.03 13.10 -16.40
N ASN A 56 3.79 12.82 -15.32
CA ASN A 56 4.63 13.79 -14.64
C ASN A 56 5.72 13.12 -13.81
N ALA A 57 6.74 13.89 -13.44
CA ALA A 57 7.85 13.45 -12.60
C ALA A 57 7.40 12.86 -11.26
N SER A 58 6.38 13.44 -10.62
CA SER A 58 5.90 12.94 -9.33
C SER A 58 5.29 11.53 -9.42
N GLU A 59 4.71 11.15 -10.56
CA GLU A 59 4.25 9.78 -10.80
C GLU A 59 5.41 8.80 -10.93
N VAL A 60 6.47 9.18 -11.63
CA VAL A 60 7.69 8.37 -11.76
C VAL A 60 8.32 8.13 -10.39
N VAL A 61 8.46 9.19 -9.59
CA VAL A 61 9.02 9.11 -8.23
C VAL A 61 8.16 8.21 -7.33
N ARG A 62 6.83 8.38 -7.35
CA ARG A 62 5.92 7.53 -6.57
C ARG A 62 5.98 6.06 -7.00
N ALA A 63 6.10 5.79 -8.30
CA ALA A 63 6.24 4.43 -8.80
C ALA A 63 7.55 3.80 -8.34
N GLY A 64 8.65 4.55 -8.38
CA GLY A 64 9.95 4.11 -7.87
C GLY A 64 9.92 3.80 -6.37
N LEU A 65 9.34 4.71 -5.58
CA LEU A 65 9.21 4.51 -4.13
C LEU A 65 8.31 3.31 -3.77
N ARG A 66 7.22 3.08 -4.51
CA ARG A 66 6.36 1.91 -4.31
C ARG A 66 7.11 0.60 -4.56
N LEU A 67 7.94 0.56 -5.61
CA LEU A 67 8.74 -0.61 -5.90
C LEU A 67 9.81 -0.85 -4.84
N LEU A 68 10.44 0.21 -4.33
CA LEU A 68 11.37 0.12 -3.21
C LEU A 68 10.69 -0.43 -1.95
N GLU A 69 9.53 0.12 -1.58
CA GLU A 69 8.75 -0.34 -0.42
C GLU A 69 8.36 -1.82 -0.55
N GLU A 70 7.92 -2.26 -1.72
CA GLU A 70 7.57 -3.67 -1.97
C GLU A 70 8.78 -4.58 -1.76
N GLU A 71 9.95 -4.19 -2.25
CA GLU A 71 11.18 -4.98 -2.11
C GLU A 71 11.65 -5.06 -0.66
N GLU A 72 11.63 -3.94 0.06
CA GLU A 72 11.96 -3.90 1.49
C GLU A 72 11.02 -4.81 2.30
N ASN A 73 9.72 -4.76 2.01
CA ASN A 73 8.73 -5.62 2.66
C ASN A 73 8.97 -7.11 2.39
N LYS A 74 9.34 -7.48 1.16
CA LYS A 74 9.72 -8.87 0.83
C LYS A 74 10.92 -9.34 1.65
N ILE A 75 11.95 -8.49 1.78
CA ILE A 75 13.15 -8.81 2.57
C ILE A 75 12.80 -9.00 4.04
N ILE A 76 11.98 -8.12 4.62
CA ILE A 76 11.53 -8.23 6.01
C ILE A 76 10.74 -9.53 6.22
N ALA A 77 9.79 -9.83 5.35
CA ALA A 77 9.00 -11.05 5.42
C ALA A 77 9.87 -12.31 5.33
N LEU A 78 10.86 -12.32 4.42
CA LEU A 78 11.79 -13.42 4.26
C LEU A 78 12.65 -13.63 5.52
N ARG A 79 13.22 -12.55 6.06
CA ARG A 79 14.02 -12.61 7.30
C ARG A 79 13.20 -13.15 8.46
N LYS A 80 11.95 -12.70 8.59
CA LYS A 80 11.02 -13.20 9.59
C LYS A 80 10.76 -14.70 9.40
N ALA A 81 10.44 -15.15 8.19
CA ALA A 81 10.18 -16.55 7.91
C ALA A 81 11.40 -17.45 8.20
N ILE A 82 12.61 -16.96 7.93
CA ILE A 82 13.86 -17.66 8.27
C ILE A 82 14.00 -17.78 9.79
N ASN A 83 13.82 -16.69 10.53
CA ASN A 83 13.90 -16.70 12.00
C ASN A 83 12.85 -17.64 12.61
N ASP A 84 11.59 -17.53 12.17
CA ASP A 84 10.49 -18.40 12.61
C ASP A 84 10.85 -19.89 12.35
N GLY A 85 11.47 -20.19 11.21
CA GLY A 85 11.96 -21.53 10.86
C GLY A 85 13.10 -22.01 11.77
N ILE A 86 14.07 -21.16 12.10
CA ILE A 86 15.16 -21.48 13.02
C ILE A 86 14.63 -21.72 14.44
N GLU A 87 13.74 -20.86 14.92
CA GLU A 87 13.13 -20.96 16.25
C GLU A 87 12.21 -22.18 16.37
N SER A 88 11.63 -22.65 15.27
CA SER A 88 10.83 -23.88 15.25
C SER A 88 11.65 -25.16 15.54
N GLY A 89 12.99 -25.04 15.52
CA GLY A 89 13.90 -26.15 15.75
C GLY A 89 14.09 -27.03 14.52
N ARG A 90 15.02 -27.99 14.61
CA ARG A 90 15.33 -28.88 13.49
C ARG A 90 14.36 -30.05 13.45
N ALA A 91 13.74 -30.30 12.30
CA ALA A 91 13.04 -31.55 12.05
C ALA A 91 14.05 -32.70 11.98
N VAL A 92 13.97 -33.61 12.95
CA VAL A 92 14.76 -34.85 12.98
C VAL A 92 13.90 -35.99 12.42
N ASP A 93 14.52 -36.96 11.72
CA ASP A 93 13.85 -38.16 11.20
C ASP A 93 12.65 -37.90 10.28
N PHE A 94 12.72 -36.86 9.44
CA PHE A 94 11.65 -36.50 8.53
C PHE A 94 11.47 -37.53 7.40
N ASP A 95 10.34 -38.25 7.41
CA ASP A 95 9.90 -39.13 6.31
C ASP A 95 8.83 -38.44 5.44
N ALA A 96 9.24 -38.05 4.22
CA ALA A 96 8.38 -37.38 3.25
C ALA A 96 7.17 -38.23 2.82
N LYS A 97 7.30 -39.56 2.71
CA LYS A 97 6.20 -40.44 2.29
C LYS A 97 5.14 -40.53 3.38
N LYS A 98 5.57 -40.71 4.62
CA LYS A 98 4.68 -40.72 5.79
C LYS A 98 3.97 -39.36 5.94
N HIS A 99 4.71 -38.26 5.81
CA HIS A 99 4.14 -36.91 5.90
C HIS A 99 3.10 -36.65 4.80
N LEU A 100 3.37 -37.03 3.55
CA LEU A 100 2.43 -36.88 2.44
C LEU A 100 1.15 -37.70 2.65
N ALA A 101 1.26 -38.93 3.16
CA ALA A 101 0.09 -39.76 3.47
C ALA A 101 -0.84 -39.09 4.49
N VAL A 102 -0.26 -38.47 5.54
CA VAL A 102 -1.01 -37.71 6.56
C VAL A 102 -1.75 -36.51 5.94
N LEU A 103 -1.08 -35.73 5.08
CA LEU A 103 -1.71 -34.57 4.42
C LEU A 103 -2.89 -34.99 3.53
N LYS A 104 -2.74 -36.08 2.76
CA LYS A 104 -3.82 -36.62 1.91
C LYS A 104 -5.00 -37.14 2.72
N ALA A 105 -4.74 -37.83 3.83
CA ALA A 105 -5.79 -38.30 4.73
C ALA A 105 -6.58 -37.13 5.35
N LYS A 106 -5.89 -36.09 5.83
CA LYS A 106 -6.51 -34.88 6.40
C LYS A 106 -7.35 -34.08 5.39
N LYS A 107 -6.94 -34.06 4.11
CA LYS A 107 -7.75 -33.44 3.06
C LYS A 107 -9.06 -34.19 2.83
N LYS A 108 -9.05 -35.53 2.91
CA LYS A 108 -10.23 -36.38 2.71
C LYS A 108 -11.24 -36.30 3.86
N SER A 109 -10.81 -35.97 5.09
CA SER A 109 -11.72 -35.82 6.24
C SER A 109 -12.42 -34.47 6.31
N ASN A 110 -11.93 -33.48 5.56
CA ASN A 110 -12.41 -32.09 5.61
C ASN A 110 -13.31 -31.73 4.42
N GLY A 111 -13.71 -32.70 3.61
CA GLY A 111 -14.69 -32.58 2.52
C GLY A 111 -15.74 -33.66 2.64
#